data_AF-A0A183VEW3-F1
#
_entry.id   AF-A0A183VEW3-F1
#
_cell.length_a   1.000
_cell.length_b   1.000
_cell.length_c   1.000
_cell.angle_alpha   90.00
_cell.angle_beta   90.00
_cell.angle_gamma   90.00
#
_symmetry.space_group_name_H-M   'P 1'
#
loop_
_entity.id
_entity.type
_entity.pdbx_description
1 polymer ?
#
loop_
_entity_poly.entity_id
_entity_poly.type
_entity_poly.pdbx_seq_one_letter_code
_entity_poly.pdbx_strand_id
1 'polypeptide(L)'
;MVSAAIRARPTANNSECVKVIVRCRPLSQTEIASGYQSIVAMYPDRGVVELKNPKALEEPPKSFTFDAIYDVNSKQIDLYDETFRELVDSVLNGFNGTIFAYGQTGTGKTFTMEGKN
;
A
#
# COMPACT_ATOMS: atom_id res chain seq x y z
N MET A 1 -32.11 12.79 -34.61
CA MET A 1 -31.68 11.55 -33.94
C MET A 1 -30.17 11.53 -33.91
N VAL A 2 -29.56 11.89 -32.78
CA VAL A 2 -28.14 11.64 -32.56
C VAL A 2 -28.00 10.19 -32.14
N SER A 3 -27.51 9.35 -33.04
CA SER A 3 -27.17 7.96 -32.76
C SER A 3 -25.91 7.97 -31.89
N ALA A 4 -26.07 7.74 -30.58
CA ALA A 4 -24.95 7.41 -29.72
C ALA A 4 -24.56 5.96 -30.04
N ALA A 5 -23.42 5.78 -30.71
CA ALA A 5 -22.84 4.46 -30.89
C ALA A 5 -22.52 3.90 -29.50
N ILE A 6 -23.30 2.90 -29.06
CA ILE A 6 -22.94 2.04 -27.95
C ILE A 6 -21.68 1.30 -28.40
N ARG A 7 -20.50 1.78 -27.97
CA ARG A 7 -19.26 1.02 -28.12
C ARG A 7 -19.46 -0.29 -27.36
N ALA A 8 -19.41 -1.40 -28.08
CA ALA A 8 -19.30 -2.71 -27.48
C ALA A 8 -18.07 -2.72 -26.54
N ARG A 9 -18.27 -3.09 -25.26
CA ARG A 9 -17.16 -3.30 -24.32
C ARG A 9 -16.41 -4.56 -24.74
N PRO A 10 -15.08 -4.52 -24.94
CA PRO A 10 -14.31 -5.73 -25.12
C PRO A 10 -14.35 -6.59 -23.86
N THR A 11 -14.54 -7.88 -24.07
CA THR A 11 -14.53 -8.96 -23.09
C THR A 11 -13.10 -9.37 -22.73
N ALA A 12 -12.75 -9.33 -21.45
CA ALA A 12 -11.70 -10.16 -20.87
C ALA A 12 -12.11 -10.50 -19.43
N ASN A 13 -12.44 -11.77 -19.19
CA ASN A 13 -12.73 -12.28 -17.85
C ASN A 13 -11.37 -12.53 -17.17
N ASN A 14 -10.63 -11.46 -16.91
CA ASN A 14 -9.36 -11.52 -16.20
C ASN A 14 -9.73 -11.50 -14.71
N SER A 15 -9.67 -12.66 -14.05
CA SER A 15 -9.91 -12.73 -12.61
C SER A 15 -8.81 -11.97 -11.89
N GLU A 16 -9.14 -10.76 -11.40
CA GLU A 16 -8.23 -9.96 -10.59
C GLU A 16 -8.39 -10.34 -9.11
N CYS A 17 -7.27 -10.58 -8.44
CA CYS A 17 -7.23 -10.72 -7.00
C CYS A 17 -7.19 -9.34 -6.34
N VAL A 18 -7.66 -9.24 -5.10
CA VAL A 18 -7.45 -8.04 -4.27
C VAL A 18 -5.94 -7.82 -4.12
N LYS A 19 -5.44 -6.66 -4.57
CA LYS A 19 -4.06 -6.25 -4.33
C LYS A 19 -3.91 -5.78 -2.89
N VAL A 20 -2.93 -6.34 -2.18
CA VAL A 20 -2.57 -5.99 -0.80
C VAL A 20 -1.20 -5.35 -0.80
N ILE A 21 -1.14 -4.09 -0.37
CA ILE A 21 0.10 -3.35 -0.21
C ILE A 21 0.38 -3.04 1.26
N VAL A 22 1.66 -2.91 1.61
CA VAL A 22 2.07 -2.47 2.95
C VAL A 22 2.88 -1.20 2.87
N ARG A 23 2.51 -0.19 3.67
CA ARG A 23 3.31 1.02 3.84
C ARG A 23 3.76 1.15 5.29
N CYS A 24 5.05 1.34 5.51
CA CYS A 24 5.59 1.66 6.83
C CYS A 24 5.92 3.15 6.92
N ARG A 25 5.37 3.83 7.94
CA ARG A 25 5.74 5.23 8.22
C ARG A 25 7.08 5.29 8.97
N PRO A 26 7.84 6.38 8.86
CA PRO A 26 8.96 6.62 9.76
C PRO A 26 8.49 6.66 11.22
N LEU A 27 9.40 6.33 12.13
CA LEU A 27 9.20 6.57 13.57
C LEU A 27 8.93 8.05 13.81
N SER A 28 7.97 8.33 14.68
CA SER A 28 7.63 9.67 15.13
C SER A 28 8.68 10.19 16.10
N GLN A 29 8.74 11.52 16.26
CA GLN A 29 9.67 12.14 17.20
C GLN A 29 9.46 11.65 18.64
N THR A 30 8.20 11.42 19.04
CA THR A 30 7.86 10.88 20.36
C THR A 30 8.36 9.46 20.53
N GLU A 31 8.27 8.62 19.50
CA GLU A 31 8.76 7.23 19.56
C GLU A 31 10.29 7.20 19.69
N ILE A 32 10.98 8.04 18.91
CA ILE A 32 12.44 8.19 18.97
C ILE A 32 12.87 8.71 20.35
N ALA A 33 12.21 9.75 20.87
CA ALA A 33 12.49 10.32 22.19
C ALA A 33 12.24 9.32 23.33
N SER A 34 11.31 8.37 23.13
CA SER A 34 11.02 7.29 24.09
C SER A 34 11.99 6.10 23.96
N GLY A 35 12.96 6.16 23.04
CA GLY A 35 13.95 5.10 22.83
C GLY A 35 13.43 3.87 22.07
N TYR A 36 12.28 3.96 21.38
CA TYR A 36 11.78 2.86 20.56
C TYR A 36 12.64 2.68 19.31
N GLN A 37 12.77 1.42 18.88
CA GLN A 37 13.50 1.04 17.67
C GLN A 37 12.57 0.38 16.66
N SER A 38 12.89 0.50 15.37
CA SER A 38 12.15 -0.21 14.33
C SER A 38 12.42 -1.71 14.44
N ILE A 39 11.35 -2.49 14.51
CA ILE A 39 11.40 -3.96 14.39
C ILE A 39 11.05 -4.46 12.98
N VAL A 40 10.74 -3.53 12.08
CA VAL A 40 10.31 -3.82 10.71
C VAL A 40 11.49 -3.64 9.77
N ALA A 41 11.83 -4.70 9.04
CA ALA A 41 12.72 -4.64 7.89
C ALA A 41 11.90 -4.86 6.61
N MET A 42 12.16 -4.06 5.59
CA MET A 42 11.41 -4.08 4.33
C MET A 42 12.37 -4.24 3.17
N TYR A 43 11.99 -5.06 2.20
CA TYR A 43 12.74 -5.30 0.97
C TYR A 43 11.83 -5.06 -0.23
N PRO A 44 11.68 -3.79 -0.68
CA PRO A 44 10.76 -3.40 -1.76
C PRO A 44 10.90 -4.25 -3.03
N ASP A 45 12.13 -4.47 -3.48
CA ASP A 45 12.42 -5.29 -4.68
C ASP A 45 11.90 -6.73 -4.60
N ARG A 46 11.61 -7.23 -3.39
CA ARG A 46 11.10 -8.59 -3.15
C ARG A 46 9.64 -8.60 -2.69
N GLY A 47 9.05 -7.45 -2.40
CA GLY A 47 7.73 -7.36 -1.75
C GLY A 47 7.69 -7.98 -0.34
N VAL A 48 8.84 -8.11 0.34
CA VAL A 48 8.96 -8.81 1.63
C VAL A 48 9.04 -7.86 2.82
N VAL A 49 8.25 -8.12 3.86
CA VAL A 49 8.32 -7.49 5.18
C VAL A 49 8.74 -8.53 6.22
N GLU A 50 9.80 -8.23 6.97
CA GLU A 50 10.28 -9.05 8.08
C GLU A 50 10.07 -8.33 9.42
N LEU A 51 9.48 -9.03 10.39
CA LEU A 51 9.26 -8.54 11.75
C LEU A 51 10.18 -9.27 12.73
N LYS A 52 11.02 -8.51 13.44
CA LYS A 52 11.90 -9.02 14.50
C LYS A 52 11.17 -9.00 15.85
N ASN A 53 11.33 -10.06 16.63
CA ASN A 53 10.82 -10.08 18.01
C ASN A 53 11.85 -9.43 18.96
N PRO A 54 11.60 -8.25 19.53
CA PRO A 54 12.57 -7.59 20.41
C PRO A 54 12.78 -8.32 21.73
N LYS A 55 11.91 -9.29 22.09
CA LYS A 55 12.01 -10.08 23.33
C LYS A 55 12.70 -11.43 23.13
N ALA A 56 12.89 -11.87 21.88
CA ALA A 56 13.48 -13.16 21.55
C ALA A 56 14.45 -12.97 20.38
N LEU A 57 15.67 -12.51 20.66
CA LEU A 57 16.66 -12.13 19.65
C LEU A 57 17.17 -13.32 18.81
N GLU A 58 17.04 -14.54 19.35
CA GLU A 58 17.42 -15.78 18.65
C GLU A 58 16.27 -16.34 17.78
N GLU A 59 15.04 -15.82 17.93
CA GLU A 59 13.91 -16.22 17.09
C GLU A 59 14.12 -15.65 15.67
N PRO A 60 13.99 -16.46 14.61
CA PRO A 60 14.07 -15.95 13.25
C PRO A 60 12.95 -14.93 12.99
N PRO A 61 13.20 -13.89 12.17
CA PRO A 61 12.18 -12.90 11.83
C PRO A 61 10.95 -13.55 11.16
N LYS A 62 9.77 -13.01 11.43
CA LYS A 62 8.55 -13.41 10.73
C LYS A 62 8.48 -12.70 9.39
N SER A 63 8.44 -13.47 8.30
CA SER A 63 8.46 -12.94 6.92
C SER A 63 7.07 -13.00 6.29
N PHE A 64 6.69 -11.94 5.59
CA PHE A 64 5.42 -11.81 4.86
C PHE A 64 5.69 -11.23 3.47
N THR A 65 4.93 -11.67 2.46
CA THR A 65 5.04 -11.19 1.07
C THR A 65 3.74 -10.53 0.65
N PHE A 66 3.85 -9.40 -0.05
CA PHE A 66 2.74 -8.57 -0.53
C PHE A 66 2.93 -8.17 -1.99
N ASP A 67 1.88 -7.66 -2.63
CA ASP A 67 1.93 -7.23 -4.04
C ASP A 67 2.90 -6.05 -4.25
N ALA A 68 2.95 -5.13 -3.29
CA ALA A 68 3.94 -4.07 -3.22
C ALA A 68 4.15 -3.62 -1.77
N ILE A 69 5.34 -3.11 -1.46
CA ILE A 69 5.64 -2.57 -0.15
C ILE A 69 6.38 -1.23 -0.26
N TYR A 70 6.10 -0.33 0.66
CA TYR A 70 6.58 1.03 0.68
C TYR A 70 7.20 1.33 2.03
N ASP A 71 8.50 1.57 2.02
CA ASP A 71 9.29 1.82 3.22
C ASP A 71 9.14 3.27 3.73
N VAL A 72 9.92 3.61 4.75
CA VAL A 72 9.92 4.94 5.39
C VAL A 72 10.37 6.07 4.46
N ASN A 73 11.02 5.75 3.35
CA ASN A 73 11.53 6.71 2.37
C ASN A 73 10.53 6.95 1.22
N SER A 74 9.51 6.10 1.11
CA SER A 74 8.52 6.14 0.04
C SER A 74 7.59 7.35 0.17
N LYS A 75 7.49 8.13 -0.90
CA LYS A 75 6.67 9.35 -0.98
C LYS A 75 5.25 9.01 -1.39
N GLN A 76 4.32 9.94 -1.15
CA GLN A 76 2.93 9.82 -1.61
C GLN A 76 2.83 9.54 -3.12
N ILE A 77 3.68 10.21 -3.91
CA ILE A 77 3.64 10.10 -5.36
C ILE A 77 4.06 8.71 -5.85
N ASP A 78 5.04 8.09 -5.18
CA ASP A 78 5.53 6.75 -5.53
C ASP A 78 4.38 5.73 -5.41
N LEU A 79 3.64 5.74 -4.29
CA LEU A 79 2.47 4.87 -4.09
C LEU A 79 1.36 5.11 -5.12
N TYR A 80 1.14 6.38 -5.48
CA TYR A 80 0.12 6.73 -6.46
C TYR A 80 0.50 6.20 -7.84
N ASP A 81 1.71 6.48 -8.30
CA ASP A 81 2.17 6.11 -9.63
C ASP A 81 2.30 4.60 -9.81
N GLU A 82 2.79 3.89 -8.79
CA GLU A 82 3.08 2.46 -8.87
C GLU A 82 1.88 1.55 -8.55
N THR A 83 0.91 1.99 -7.73
CA THR A 83 -0.23 1.14 -7.34
C THR A 83 -1.60 1.74 -7.64
N PHE A 84 -1.82 3.02 -7.35
CA PHE A 84 -3.17 3.57 -7.39
C PHE A 84 -3.60 4.06 -8.78
N ARG A 85 -2.64 4.48 -9.61
CA ARG A 85 -2.87 5.01 -10.96
C ARG A 85 -3.62 4.01 -11.84
N GLU A 86 -3.23 2.74 -11.82
CA GLU A 86 -3.91 1.68 -12.59
C GLU A 86 -5.38 1.52 -12.18
N LEU A 87 -5.68 1.61 -10.88
CA LEU A 87 -7.06 1.54 -10.40
C LEU A 87 -7.87 2.77 -10.82
N VAL A 88 -7.28 3.96 -10.76
CA VAL A 88 -7.92 5.19 -11.23
C VAL A 88 -8.23 5.09 -12.72
N ASP A 89 -7.29 4.59 -13.53
CA ASP A 89 -7.50 4.36 -14.96
C ASP A 89 -8.61 3.33 -15.22
N SER A 90 -8.69 2.27 -14.41
CA SER A 90 -9.78 1.28 -14.47
C SER A 90 -11.14 1.93 -14.18
N VAL A 91 -11.21 2.79 -13.17
CA VAL A 91 -12.44 3.56 -12.86
C VAL A 91 -12.85 4.47 -14.02
N LEU A 92 -11.88 5.17 -14.63
CA LEU A 92 -12.13 6.02 -15.80
C LEU A 92 -12.62 5.22 -17.02
N ASN A 93 -12.28 3.93 -17.10
CA ASN A 93 -12.76 3.00 -18.13
C ASN A 93 -14.12 2.34 -17.79
N GLY A 94 -14.75 2.73 -16.68
CA GLY A 94 -16.10 2.30 -16.31
C GLY A 94 -16.16 1.01 -15.49
N PHE A 95 -15.09 0.70 -14.75
CA PHE A 95 -15.07 -0.32 -13.70
C PHE A 95 -15.26 0.32 -12.32
N ASN A 96 -15.66 -0.49 -11.33
CA ASN A 96 -15.72 -0.05 -9.94
C ASN A 96 -14.36 -0.30 -9.28
N GLY A 97 -13.83 0.69 -8.59
CA GLY A 97 -12.58 0.58 -7.83
C GLY A 97 -12.77 1.06 -6.40
N THR A 98 -12.17 0.32 -5.45
CA THR A 98 -12.22 0.66 -4.02
C THR A 98 -10.81 0.58 -3.44
N ILE A 99 -10.38 1.66 -2.78
CA ILE A 99 -9.18 1.69 -1.95
C ILE A 99 -9.62 1.88 -0.50
N PHE A 100 -9.12 1.06 0.40
CA PHE A 100 -9.27 1.29 1.83
C PHE A 100 -7.91 1.14 2.52
N ALA A 101 -7.67 1.97 3.53
CA ALA A 101 -6.47 1.90 4.35
C ALA A 101 -6.79 1.18 5.67
N TYR A 102 -5.96 0.20 6.04
CA TYR A 102 -6.12 -0.58 7.27
C TYR A 102 -4.85 -0.52 8.14
N GLY A 103 -5.03 -0.54 9.46
CA GLY A 103 -3.95 -0.51 10.43
C GLY A 103 -4.30 0.20 11.73
N GLN A 104 -3.41 0.14 12.71
CA GLN A 104 -3.57 0.79 14.02
C GLN A 104 -3.75 2.31 13.90
N THR A 105 -4.36 2.96 14.89
CA THR A 105 -4.39 4.42 15.00
C THR A 105 -2.97 4.99 14.98
N GLY A 106 -2.75 6.09 14.24
CA GLY A 106 -1.44 6.74 14.13
C GLY A 106 -0.48 6.10 13.11
N THR A 107 -0.84 5.04 12.38
CA THR A 107 0.04 4.41 11.38
C THR A 107 0.06 5.09 10.01
N GLY A 108 -0.69 6.17 9.81
CA GLY A 108 -0.68 6.93 8.56
C GLY A 108 -1.78 6.56 7.55
N LYS A 109 -2.90 5.98 7.98
CA LYS A 109 -4.07 5.72 7.11
C LYS A 109 -4.58 7.01 6.44
N THR A 110 -4.98 8.02 7.22
CA THR A 110 -5.45 9.32 6.72
C THR A 110 -4.36 10.02 5.90
N PHE A 111 -3.11 9.98 6.37
CA PHE A 111 -1.98 10.53 5.63
C PHE A 111 -1.82 9.91 4.23
N THR A 112 -2.06 8.60 4.10
CA THR A 112 -1.97 7.91 2.81
C THR A 112 -3.11 8.31 1.88
N MET A 113 -4.34 8.42 2.40
CA MET A 113 -5.54 8.71 1.61
C MET A 113 -5.71 10.21 1.27
N GLU A 114 -5.39 11.10 2.19
CA GLU A 114 -5.68 12.54 2.09
C GLU A 114 -4.40 13.40 2.01
N GLY A 115 -3.25 12.89 2.43
CA GLY A 115 -1.99 13.64 2.47
C GLY A 115 -1.79 14.43 3.77
N LYS A 116 -0.99 15.50 3.70
CA LYS A 116 -0.84 16.49 4.79
C LYS A 116 -1.82 17.63 4.54
N ASN A 117 -2.61 17.97 5.56
CA ASN A 117 -3.33 19.25 5.61
C ASN A 117 -2.35 20.42 5.82
#